data_AF-X1PTE2-F1
#
_entry.id   AF-X1PTE2-F1
#
_cell.length_a   1.000
_cell.length_b   1.000
_cell.length_c   1.000
_cell.angle_alpha   90.00
_cell.angle_beta   90.00
_cell.angle_gamma   90.00
#
_symmetry.space_group_name_H-M   'P 1'
#
loop_
_entity.id
_entity.type
_entity.pdbx_description
1 polymer ?
#
loop_
_entity_poly.entity_id
_entity_poly.type
_entity_poly.pdbx_seq_one_letter_code
_entity_poly.pdbx_strand_id
1 'polypeptide(L)'
;QIYDYPLKPSKKTIDLLTKKHKKTVESDFNEFISQVDNPYYGAFSVGYDDVIFSNITRESFLKKMKLDDKPIVFVMLHAFNDYPHSHFKKMLFKDYYDWFIQTLEFAMTDKTKNWIFKEHPANKFYPTKDLNLKKMMKNLPKHIRFVSQNSKIKASTVLNVADLIITCMGTAGVEMPALKGIPVVIAGDTFYDGLGFTRKPKSKKEYFEILKRESFKHLSSKQQLKGKVLLYVFKKILSDVFFSWSGN
;
A
#
# COMPACT_ATOMS: atom_id res chain seq x y z
N GLN A 1 -12.42 20.15 3.86
CA GLN A 1 -11.11 20.73 3.52
C GLN A 1 -10.40 19.74 2.62
N ILE A 2 -9.98 20.15 1.42
CA ILE A 2 -9.24 19.29 0.50
C ILE A 2 -7.78 19.28 0.94
N TYR A 3 -7.22 18.11 1.23
CA TYR A 3 -5.82 17.98 1.64
C TYR A 3 -4.89 18.13 0.42
N ASP A 4 -4.11 19.21 0.40
CA ASP A 4 -3.13 19.49 -0.64
C ASP A 4 -1.74 19.23 -0.08
N TYR A 5 -1.32 17.96 -0.07
CA TYR A 5 -0.07 17.44 0.52
C TYR A 5 1.13 18.41 0.38
N PRO A 6 1.33 19.38 1.30
CA PRO A 6 2.19 20.53 1.01
C PRO A 6 3.66 20.15 1.15
N LEU A 7 3.92 19.09 1.91
CA LEU A 7 5.23 18.48 2.11
C LEU A 7 5.59 17.45 1.04
N LYS A 8 4.72 17.22 0.04
CA LYS A 8 5.01 16.27 -1.03
C LYS A 8 6.18 16.78 -1.88
N PRO A 9 7.29 16.03 -1.99
CA PRO A 9 8.42 16.45 -2.81
C PRO A 9 8.07 16.37 -4.30
N SER A 10 8.69 17.25 -5.10
CA SER A 10 8.55 17.18 -6.56
C SER A 10 9.27 15.94 -7.12
N LYS A 11 8.82 15.46 -8.29
CA LYS A 11 9.53 14.39 -9.02
C LYS A 11 10.99 14.75 -9.30
N LYS A 12 11.26 16.02 -9.65
CA LYS A 12 12.63 16.53 -9.88
C LYS A 12 13.48 16.42 -8.62
N THR A 13 12.92 16.72 -7.46
CA THR A 13 13.59 16.58 -6.16
C THR A 13 13.94 15.12 -5.88
N ILE A 14 12.97 14.20 -6.04
CA ILE A 14 13.21 12.77 -5.86
C ILE A 14 14.27 12.25 -6.84
N ASP A 15 14.21 12.63 -8.11
CA ASP A 15 15.19 12.23 -9.12
C ASP A 15 16.61 12.73 -8.78
N LEU A 16 16.73 13.97 -8.29
CA LEU A 16 18.00 14.55 -7.85
C LEU A 16 18.58 13.82 -6.63
N LEU A 17 17.76 13.60 -5.59
CA LEU A 17 18.17 12.89 -4.38
C LEU A 17 18.57 11.44 -4.68
N THR A 18 17.79 10.76 -5.52
CA THR A 18 18.10 9.41 -6.01
C THR A 18 19.48 9.35 -6.69
N LYS A 19 19.84 10.39 -7.47
CA LYS A 19 21.12 10.47 -8.18
C LYS A 19 22.29 10.81 -7.24
N LYS A 20 22.12 11.79 -6.35
CA LYS A 20 23.21 12.33 -5.51
C LYS A 20 23.47 11.53 -4.24
N HIS A 21 22.44 10.96 -3.64
CA HIS A 21 22.51 10.39 -2.28
C HIS A 21 22.18 8.89 -2.25
N LYS A 22 22.32 8.17 -3.38
CA LYS A 22 22.00 6.73 -3.47
C LYS A 22 22.60 5.92 -2.32
N LYS A 23 23.92 5.99 -2.13
CA LYS A 23 24.64 5.19 -1.13
C LYS A 23 24.15 5.50 0.30
N THR A 24 24.03 6.79 0.62
CA THR A 24 23.53 7.25 1.92
C THR A 24 22.11 6.77 2.17
N VAL A 25 21.21 6.94 1.20
CA VAL A 25 19.81 6.51 1.33
C VAL A 25 19.71 4.99 1.47
N GLU A 26 20.51 4.22 0.74
CA GLU A 26 20.54 2.76 0.88
C GLU A 26 21.03 2.34 2.28
N SER A 27 22.09 2.98 2.77
CA SER A 27 22.62 2.75 4.12
C SER A 27 21.59 3.10 5.20
N ASP A 28 21.10 4.34 5.20
CA ASP A 28 20.16 4.85 6.20
C ASP A 28 18.82 4.11 6.14
N PHE A 29 18.37 3.68 4.96
CA PHE A 29 17.19 2.84 4.83
C PHE A 29 17.43 1.46 5.44
N ASN A 30 18.57 0.82 5.20
CA ASN A 30 18.87 -0.48 5.80
C ASN A 30 18.99 -0.39 7.33
N GLU A 31 19.64 0.66 7.84
CA GLU A 31 19.69 0.94 9.26
C GLU A 31 18.29 1.16 9.83
N PHE A 32 17.47 2.00 9.19
CA PHE A 32 16.09 2.22 9.58
C PHE A 32 15.28 0.91 9.62
N ILE A 33 15.39 0.08 8.58
CA ILE A 33 14.73 -1.23 8.47
C ILE A 33 15.17 -2.19 9.58
N SER A 34 16.43 -2.14 10.01
CA SER A 34 16.91 -2.94 11.16
C SER A 34 16.36 -2.49 12.51
N GLN A 35 15.82 -1.27 12.59
CA GLN A 35 15.25 -0.69 13.80
C GLN A 35 13.71 -0.71 13.83
N VAL A 36 13.04 -1.31 12.82
CA VAL A 36 11.56 -1.22 12.69
C VAL A 36 10.81 -1.92 13.82
N ASP A 37 11.44 -2.86 14.54
CA ASP A 37 10.88 -3.42 15.78
C ASP A 37 10.83 -2.39 16.94
N ASN A 38 11.28 -1.14 16.73
CA ASN A 38 11.26 -0.06 17.71
C ASN A 38 10.05 0.87 17.51
N PRO A 39 9.10 0.93 18.47
CA PRO A 39 7.87 1.72 18.38
C PRO A 39 8.07 3.25 18.29
N TYR A 40 9.28 3.77 18.57
CA TYR A 40 9.58 5.20 18.51
C TYR A 40 9.89 5.73 17.09
N TYR A 41 10.28 4.86 16.14
CA TYR A 41 10.69 5.27 14.80
C TYR A 41 9.61 5.02 13.72
N GLY A 42 8.35 4.97 14.18
CA GLY A 42 7.13 4.62 13.44
C GLY A 42 6.75 5.52 12.26
N ALA A 43 7.66 5.89 11.37
CA ALA A 43 7.32 6.51 10.09
C ALA A 43 6.50 5.59 9.16
N PHE A 44 6.33 4.31 9.55
CA PHE A 44 5.44 3.30 8.95
C PHE A 44 4.20 2.98 9.84
N SER A 45 4.01 3.67 10.97
CA SER A 45 3.03 3.35 12.03
C SER A 45 1.54 3.46 11.64
N VAL A 46 1.24 3.86 10.41
CA VAL A 46 -0.14 3.82 9.88
C VAL A 46 -0.47 2.50 9.16
N GLY A 47 0.53 1.67 8.85
CA GLY A 47 0.36 0.48 8.03
C GLY A 47 0.44 -0.87 8.75
N TYR A 48 1.39 -1.08 9.67
CA TYR A 48 1.79 -2.45 10.03
C TYR A 48 2.43 -2.62 11.41
N ASP A 49 2.21 -3.79 12.03
CA ASP A 49 2.66 -4.24 13.36
C ASP A 49 4.21 -4.32 13.54
N ASP A 50 4.98 -3.30 13.17
CA ASP A 50 6.45 -3.18 13.35
C ASP A 50 7.30 -4.35 12.80
N VAL A 51 6.67 -5.33 12.15
CA VAL A 51 7.29 -6.58 11.70
C VAL A 51 7.30 -6.62 10.18
N ILE A 52 8.51 -6.55 9.62
CA ILE A 52 8.79 -6.56 8.17
C ILE A 52 9.30 -7.92 7.67
N PHE A 53 9.66 -8.84 8.57
CA PHE A 53 10.09 -10.21 8.25
C PHE A 53 8.97 -11.23 8.50
N SER A 54 8.88 -12.23 7.63
CA SER A 54 7.93 -13.33 7.78
C SER A 54 8.55 -14.63 7.29
N ASN A 55 8.37 -15.70 8.05
CA ASN A 55 8.73 -17.06 7.63
C ASN A 55 7.66 -17.69 6.71
N ILE A 56 6.58 -16.96 6.40
CA ILE A 56 5.55 -17.46 5.49
C ILE A 56 6.06 -17.36 4.05
N THR A 57 6.24 -18.51 3.43
CA THR A 57 6.57 -18.64 2.00
C THR A 57 5.31 -18.52 1.13
N ARG A 58 5.48 -18.20 -0.15
CA ARG A 58 4.38 -18.18 -1.14
C ARG A 58 3.63 -19.51 -1.17
N GLU A 59 4.33 -20.63 -1.21
CA GLU A 59 3.74 -21.97 -1.23
C GLU A 59 2.85 -22.21 0.01
N SER A 60 3.39 -21.93 1.21
CA SER A 60 2.64 -22.10 2.46
C SER A 60 1.41 -21.17 2.52
N PHE A 61 1.52 -19.95 1.98
CA PHE A 61 0.42 -19.02 1.86
C PHE A 61 -0.68 -19.54 0.92
N LEU A 62 -0.32 -19.97 -0.30
CA LEU A 62 -1.27 -20.53 -1.27
C LEU A 62 -2.00 -21.74 -0.70
N LYS A 63 -1.28 -22.67 -0.06
CA LYS A 63 -1.86 -23.84 0.61
C LYS A 63 -2.84 -23.44 1.72
N LYS A 64 -2.43 -22.52 2.60
CA LYS A 64 -3.27 -22.04 3.72
C LYS A 64 -4.54 -21.34 3.21
N MET A 65 -4.42 -20.58 2.14
CA MET A 65 -5.54 -19.83 1.55
C MET A 65 -6.37 -20.66 0.56
N LYS A 66 -5.96 -21.91 0.27
CA LYS A 66 -6.58 -22.79 -0.74
C LYS A 66 -6.66 -22.11 -2.11
N LEU A 67 -5.54 -21.54 -2.56
CA LEU A 67 -5.39 -20.82 -3.82
C LEU A 67 -4.51 -21.61 -4.78
N ASP A 68 -4.73 -21.42 -6.07
CA ASP A 68 -3.88 -21.98 -7.12
C ASP A 68 -2.62 -21.10 -7.28
N ASP A 69 -1.54 -21.60 -7.88
CA ASP A 69 -0.36 -20.79 -8.16
C ASP A 69 -0.59 -19.84 -9.34
N LYS A 70 -1.19 -18.69 -9.03
CA LYS A 70 -1.52 -17.59 -9.95
C LYS A 70 -1.03 -16.28 -9.35
N PRO A 71 -0.85 -15.21 -10.16
CA PRO A 71 -0.48 -13.89 -9.64
C PRO A 71 -1.41 -13.45 -8.50
N ILE A 72 -0.83 -12.96 -7.40
CA ILE A 72 -1.56 -12.56 -6.20
C ILE A 72 -1.67 -11.03 -6.15
N VAL A 73 -2.89 -10.54 -6.28
CA VAL A 73 -3.23 -9.11 -6.15
C VAL A 73 -3.76 -8.85 -4.74
N PHE A 74 -3.08 -8.02 -3.97
CA PHE A 74 -3.60 -7.53 -2.70
C PHE A 74 -4.37 -6.22 -2.88
N VAL A 75 -5.64 -6.25 -2.49
CA VAL A 75 -6.50 -5.07 -2.37
C VAL A 75 -6.41 -4.59 -0.93
N MET A 76 -5.63 -3.55 -0.71
CA MET A 76 -5.39 -2.96 0.61
C MET A 76 -6.48 -1.93 0.89
N LEU A 77 -7.53 -2.38 1.60
CA LEU A 77 -8.71 -1.57 1.89
C LEU A 77 -8.37 -0.43 2.85
N HIS A 78 -9.01 0.71 2.63
CA HIS A 78 -9.08 1.79 3.62
C HIS A 78 -10.28 1.56 4.53
N ALA A 79 -10.24 2.11 5.74
CA ALA A 79 -11.46 2.32 6.53
C ALA A 79 -12.43 3.24 5.76
N PHE A 80 -13.66 2.78 5.50
CA PHE A 80 -14.55 3.43 4.53
C PHE A 80 -15.09 4.80 5.00
N ASN A 81 -15.27 4.98 6.30
CA ASN A 81 -15.72 6.23 6.92
C ASN A 81 -14.56 7.09 7.47
N ASP A 82 -13.31 6.81 7.09
CA ASP A 82 -12.17 7.65 7.45
C ASP A 82 -12.08 8.89 6.54
N TYR A 83 -12.96 9.85 6.80
CA TYR A 83 -13.12 11.10 6.06
C TYR A 83 -12.90 10.92 4.54
N PRO A 84 -13.78 10.17 3.84
CA PRO A 84 -13.56 9.67 2.48
C PRO A 84 -13.43 10.75 1.40
N HIS A 85 -13.40 12.04 1.75
CA HIS A 85 -13.22 13.17 0.85
C HIS A 85 -12.33 14.29 1.40
N SER A 86 -11.70 14.11 2.57
CA SER A 86 -10.78 15.12 3.10
C SER A 86 -9.34 14.87 2.64
N HIS A 87 -8.92 13.62 2.56
CA HIS A 87 -7.52 13.24 2.42
C HIS A 87 -6.96 13.35 0.99
N PHE A 88 -7.80 13.60 -0.01
CA PHE A 88 -7.38 13.72 -1.41
C PHE A 88 -8.10 14.87 -2.11
N LYS A 89 -7.44 15.40 -3.16
CA LYS A 89 -8.05 16.38 -4.07
C LYS A 89 -8.82 15.72 -5.21
N LYS A 90 -8.32 14.59 -5.72
CA LYS A 90 -8.97 13.77 -6.74
C LYS A 90 -8.88 12.29 -6.41
N MET A 91 -9.92 11.57 -6.79
CA MET A 91 -10.01 10.11 -6.76
C MET A 91 -10.71 9.63 -8.03
N LEU A 92 -10.32 8.45 -8.53
CA LEU A 92 -10.95 7.85 -9.71
C LEU A 92 -12.38 7.38 -9.45
N PHE A 93 -12.70 7.08 -8.20
CA PHE A 93 -13.98 6.57 -7.72
C PHE A 93 -14.66 7.63 -6.86
N LYS A 94 -15.95 7.40 -6.55
CA LYS A 94 -16.69 8.34 -5.71
C LYS A 94 -16.05 8.42 -4.32
N ASP A 95 -15.84 7.28 -3.68
CA ASP A 95 -15.23 7.15 -2.36
C ASP A 95 -14.52 5.78 -2.24
N TYR A 96 -14.06 5.45 -1.03
CA TYR A 96 -13.41 4.17 -0.74
C TYR A 96 -14.34 2.96 -0.92
N TYR A 97 -15.64 3.12 -0.68
CA TYR A 97 -16.62 2.05 -0.83
C TYR A 97 -16.95 1.79 -2.31
N ASP A 98 -17.17 2.85 -3.09
CA ASP A 98 -17.35 2.79 -4.56
C ASP A 98 -16.15 2.12 -5.24
N TRP A 99 -14.93 2.45 -4.79
CA TRP A 99 -13.71 1.78 -5.24
C TRP A 99 -13.72 0.28 -4.89
N PHE A 100 -14.04 -0.06 -3.65
CA PHE A 100 -14.09 -1.44 -3.19
C PHE A 100 -15.09 -2.28 -4.00
N ILE A 101 -16.33 -1.81 -4.16
CA ILE A 101 -17.38 -2.53 -4.89
C ILE A 101 -16.99 -2.78 -6.34
N GLN A 102 -16.59 -1.74 -7.08
CA GLN A 102 -16.24 -1.91 -8.50
C GLN A 102 -14.98 -2.76 -8.69
N THR A 103 -14.03 -2.70 -7.74
CA THR A 103 -12.84 -3.57 -7.75
C THR A 103 -13.22 -5.02 -7.45
N LEU A 104 -14.15 -5.27 -6.52
CA LEU A 104 -14.66 -6.60 -6.21
C LEU A 104 -15.41 -7.21 -7.41
N GLU A 105 -16.29 -6.44 -8.05
CA GLU A 105 -17.01 -6.86 -9.25
C GLU A 105 -16.04 -7.26 -10.37
N PHE A 106 -15.00 -6.46 -10.61
CA PHE A 106 -13.94 -6.81 -11.55
C PHE A 106 -13.23 -8.11 -11.16
N ALA A 107 -12.80 -8.23 -9.91
CA ALA A 107 -12.12 -9.42 -9.38
C ALA A 107 -12.97 -10.70 -9.50
N MET A 108 -14.29 -10.61 -9.37
CA MET A 108 -15.22 -11.74 -9.56
C MET A 108 -15.16 -12.30 -10.99
N THR A 109 -14.90 -11.44 -11.98
CA THR A 109 -14.78 -11.85 -13.39
C THR A 109 -13.37 -12.34 -13.76
N ASP A 110 -12.33 -11.85 -13.08
CA ASP A 110 -10.93 -12.17 -13.40
C ASP A 110 -10.40 -13.37 -12.60
N LYS A 111 -10.60 -14.57 -13.14
CA LYS A 111 -10.13 -15.85 -12.56
C LYS A 111 -8.66 -16.16 -12.81
N THR A 112 -7.95 -15.32 -13.57
CA THR A 112 -6.53 -15.57 -13.91
C THR A 112 -5.59 -15.20 -12.76
N LYS A 113 -6.12 -14.54 -11.71
CA LYS A 113 -5.37 -14.03 -10.56
C LYS A 113 -6.04 -14.46 -9.26
N ASN A 114 -5.25 -14.49 -8.19
CA ASN A 114 -5.76 -14.59 -6.83
C ASN A 114 -5.95 -13.18 -6.27
N TRP A 115 -7.15 -12.86 -5.81
CA TRP A 115 -7.50 -11.54 -5.25
C TRP A 115 -7.64 -11.62 -3.74
N ILE A 116 -6.80 -10.88 -3.02
CA ILE A 116 -6.79 -10.85 -1.56
C ILE A 116 -7.25 -9.48 -1.09
N PHE A 117 -8.50 -9.40 -0.63
CA PHE A 117 -9.03 -8.18 -0.01
C PHE A 117 -8.64 -8.17 1.46
N LYS A 118 -7.71 -7.28 1.81
CA LYS A 118 -7.22 -7.13 3.18
C LYS A 118 -7.83 -5.89 3.81
N GLU A 119 -8.57 -6.11 4.89
CA GLU A 119 -9.17 -5.06 5.72
C GLU A 119 -8.09 -4.19 6.37
N HIS A 120 -8.39 -2.90 6.53
CA HIS A 120 -7.50 -1.95 7.18
C HIS A 120 -7.22 -2.35 8.65
N PRO A 121 -5.97 -2.33 9.14
CA PRO A 121 -5.66 -2.73 10.52
C PRO A 121 -6.34 -1.85 11.58
N ALA A 122 -6.54 -0.57 11.26
CA ALA A 122 -7.20 0.40 12.12
C ALA A 122 -8.74 0.37 12.02
N ASN A 123 -9.36 -0.53 11.22
CA ASN A 123 -10.81 -0.50 10.95
C ASN A 123 -11.67 -0.57 12.24
N LYS A 124 -11.15 -1.14 13.33
CA LYS A 124 -11.77 -1.12 14.67
C LYS A 124 -12.06 0.29 15.20
N PHE A 125 -11.30 1.31 14.79
CA PHE A 125 -11.50 2.72 15.16
C PHE A 125 -12.49 3.44 14.23
N TYR A 126 -12.95 2.75 13.20
CA TYR A 126 -13.82 3.25 12.15
C TYR A 126 -15.07 2.37 12.02
N PRO A 127 -15.88 2.22 13.09
CA PRO A 127 -17.03 1.34 13.07
C PRO A 127 -18.07 1.85 12.07
N THR A 128 -18.65 0.92 11.30
CA THR A 128 -19.77 1.17 10.39
C THR A 128 -21.02 0.48 10.94
N LYS A 129 -22.18 1.14 10.86
CA LYS A 129 -23.45 0.60 11.41
C LYS A 129 -24.26 -0.18 10.38
N ASP A 130 -24.17 0.25 9.13
CA ASP A 130 -24.92 -0.18 7.96
C ASP A 130 -24.12 -1.14 7.05
N LEU A 131 -22.82 -1.29 7.32
CA LEU A 131 -21.91 -2.10 6.51
C LEU A 131 -21.33 -3.26 7.31
N ASN A 132 -21.48 -4.47 6.77
CA ASN A 132 -20.82 -5.66 7.31
C ASN A 132 -19.90 -6.29 6.25
N LEU A 133 -18.64 -5.84 6.23
CA LEU A 133 -17.65 -6.29 5.27
C LEU A 133 -17.44 -7.81 5.31
N LYS A 134 -17.40 -8.42 6.50
CA LYS A 134 -17.27 -9.89 6.64
C LYS A 134 -18.43 -10.64 5.97
N LYS A 135 -19.65 -10.12 6.10
CA LYS A 135 -20.85 -10.70 5.46
C LYS A 135 -20.80 -10.53 3.95
N MET A 136 -20.41 -9.36 3.45
CA MET A 136 -20.26 -9.10 2.01
C MET A 136 -19.18 -9.97 1.37
N MET A 137 -18.12 -10.26 2.12
CA MET A 137 -17.01 -11.08 1.67
C MET A 137 -17.20 -12.59 1.97
N LYS A 138 -18.43 -13.00 2.33
CA LYS A 138 -18.80 -14.40 2.50
C LYS A 138 -19.12 -15.03 1.14
N ASN A 139 -18.86 -16.33 0.99
CA ASN A 139 -19.19 -17.13 -0.21
C ASN A 139 -18.57 -16.59 -1.51
N LEU A 140 -17.36 -16.04 -1.44
CA LEU A 140 -16.63 -15.58 -2.61
C LEU A 140 -16.10 -16.76 -3.45
N PRO A 141 -15.88 -16.56 -4.77
CA PRO A 141 -15.22 -17.53 -5.62
C PRO A 141 -13.87 -18.03 -5.08
N LYS A 142 -13.42 -19.21 -5.54
CA LYS A 142 -12.19 -19.84 -5.05
C LYS A 142 -10.95 -18.93 -5.15
N HIS A 143 -10.85 -18.10 -6.18
CA HIS A 143 -9.70 -17.22 -6.42
C HIS A 143 -9.76 -15.90 -5.63
N ILE A 144 -10.81 -15.65 -4.83
CA ILE A 144 -10.94 -14.44 -4.01
C ILE A 144 -10.93 -14.82 -2.53
N ARG A 145 -10.13 -14.11 -1.74
CA ARG A 145 -10.06 -14.29 -0.29
C ARG A 145 -10.14 -12.96 0.43
N PHE A 146 -10.76 -13.01 1.60
CA PHE A 146 -10.82 -11.89 2.53
C PHE A 146 -9.91 -12.14 3.73
N VAL A 147 -9.17 -11.11 4.11
CA VAL A 147 -8.28 -11.09 5.25
C VAL A 147 -8.75 -9.99 6.18
N SER A 148 -9.43 -10.35 7.26
CA SER A 148 -9.88 -9.37 8.26
C SER A 148 -8.71 -8.73 9.01
N GLN A 149 -8.97 -7.60 9.66
CA GLN A 149 -8.00 -6.89 10.50
C GLN A 149 -7.45 -7.77 11.63
N ASN A 150 -8.22 -8.73 12.14
CA ASN A 150 -7.81 -9.66 13.21
C ASN A 150 -7.01 -10.88 12.69
N SER A 151 -6.69 -10.93 11.40
CA SER A 151 -5.97 -12.06 10.82
C SER A 151 -4.47 -12.00 11.15
N LYS A 152 -3.84 -13.18 11.29
CA LYS A 152 -2.38 -13.30 11.44
C LYS A 152 -1.59 -12.95 10.15
N ILE A 153 -2.25 -12.61 9.05
CA ILE A 153 -1.60 -12.18 7.81
C ILE A 153 -1.22 -10.69 7.93
N LYS A 154 0.08 -10.46 8.18
CA LYS A 154 0.71 -9.14 8.38
C LYS A 154 1.33 -8.59 7.08
N ALA A 155 1.85 -7.35 7.11
CA ALA A 155 2.64 -6.76 6.00
C ALA A 155 3.71 -7.69 5.50
N SER A 156 4.47 -8.24 6.44
CA SER A 156 5.63 -9.06 6.13
C SER A 156 5.24 -10.29 5.31
N THR A 157 4.05 -10.83 5.51
CA THR A 157 3.49 -11.87 4.64
C THR A 157 3.18 -11.32 3.25
N VAL A 158 2.57 -10.15 3.14
CA VAL A 158 2.28 -9.48 1.85
C VAL A 158 3.58 -9.26 1.07
N LEU A 159 4.64 -8.79 1.72
CA LEU A 159 5.97 -8.57 1.14
C LEU A 159 6.58 -9.83 0.51
N ASN A 160 6.23 -11.01 1.01
CA ASN A 160 6.75 -12.28 0.51
C ASN A 160 5.96 -12.87 -0.65
N VAL A 161 4.67 -12.50 -0.80
CA VAL A 161 3.76 -13.26 -1.66
C VAL A 161 3.01 -12.41 -2.69
N ALA A 162 2.94 -11.09 -2.52
CA ALA A 162 2.20 -10.23 -3.44
C ALA A 162 2.94 -10.00 -4.76
N ASP A 163 2.21 -10.09 -5.87
CA ASP A 163 2.68 -9.73 -7.21
C ASP A 163 2.25 -8.30 -7.58
N LEU A 164 1.12 -7.83 -7.02
CA LEU A 164 0.62 -6.47 -7.18
C LEU A 164 -0.09 -6.01 -5.91
N ILE A 165 0.08 -4.73 -5.59
CA ILE A 165 -0.73 -4.04 -4.58
C ILE A 165 -1.65 -3.03 -5.26
N ILE A 166 -2.90 -2.99 -4.82
CA ILE A 166 -3.82 -1.92 -5.17
C ILE A 166 -4.39 -1.27 -3.90
N THR A 167 -4.47 0.06 -3.90
CA THR A 167 -5.04 0.82 -2.79
C THR A 167 -5.62 2.14 -3.30
N CYS A 168 -6.52 2.77 -2.56
CA CYS A 168 -6.89 4.16 -2.83
C CYS A 168 -5.69 5.07 -2.61
N MET A 169 -5.20 5.05 -1.36
CA MET A 169 -4.21 6.00 -0.86
C MET A 169 -3.44 5.53 0.38
N GLY A 170 -3.61 4.27 0.80
CA GLY A 170 -2.95 3.75 2.00
C GLY A 170 -1.43 3.76 1.87
N THR A 171 -0.72 3.76 3.00
CA THR A 171 0.76 3.81 3.02
C THR A 171 1.41 2.60 2.36
N ALA A 172 0.70 1.46 2.27
CA ALA A 172 1.14 0.29 1.49
C ALA A 172 1.60 0.66 0.06
N GLY A 173 1.07 1.75 -0.53
CA GLY A 173 1.48 2.24 -1.84
C GLY A 173 2.87 2.85 -1.92
N VAL A 174 3.51 3.21 -0.80
CA VAL A 174 4.94 3.59 -0.74
C VAL A 174 5.80 2.50 -0.12
N GLU A 175 5.28 1.80 0.88
CA GLU A 175 6.01 0.80 1.66
C GLU A 175 6.38 -0.42 0.82
N MET A 176 5.42 -1.00 0.11
CA MET A 176 5.61 -2.24 -0.68
C MET A 176 6.60 -2.04 -1.84
N PRO A 177 6.54 -0.91 -2.60
CA PRO A 177 7.59 -0.54 -3.53
C PRO A 177 8.97 -0.38 -2.90
N ALA A 178 9.08 0.33 -1.77
CA ALA A 178 10.38 0.63 -1.18
C ALA A 178 11.06 -0.61 -0.60
N LEU A 179 10.29 -1.45 0.11
CA LEU A 179 10.79 -2.64 0.81
C LEU A 179 11.16 -3.78 -0.15
N LYS A 180 10.29 -4.07 -1.14
CA LYS A 180 10.46 -5.25 -2.01
C LYS A 180 10.33 -4.97 -3.51
N GLY A 181 10.12 -3.72 -3.91
CA GLY A 181 9.96 -3.40 -5.34
C GLY A 181 8.64 -3.91 -5.91
N ILE A 182 7.64 -4.20 -5.07
CA ILE A 182 6.34 -4.70 -5.53
C ILE A 182 5.61 -3.55 -6.23
N PRO A 183 5.07 -3.78 -7.45
CA PRO A 183 4.35 -2.73 -8.17
C PRO A 183 3.04 -2.38 -7.45
N VAL A 184 2.69 -1.09 -7.51
CA VAL A 184 1.47 -0.54 -6.89
C VAL A 184 0.63 0.20 -7.93
N VAL A 185 -0.68 0.00 -7.89
CA VAL A 185 -1.67 0.90 -8.51
C VAL A 185 -2.43 1.65 -7.41
N ILE A 186 -2.50 2.97 -7.54
CA ILE A 186 -3.27 3.84 -6.65
C ILE A 186 -4.48 4.45 -7.35
N ALA A 187 -5.59 4.58 -6.62
CA ALA A 187 -6.85 5.10 -7.15
C ALA A 187 -7.19 6.54 -6.70
N GLY A 188 -6.41 7.12 -5.79
CA GLY A 188 -6.54 8.50 -5.31
C GLY A 188 -5.23 9.29 -5.36
N ASP A 189 -5.33 10.59 -5.14
CA ASP A 189 -4.17 11.44 -4.87
C ASP A 189 -3.51 11.04 -3.55
N THR A 190 -2.17 11.06 -3.50
CA THR A 190 -1.42 10.69 -2.30
C THR A 190 -0.20 11.61 -2.14
N PHE A 191 0.47 11.57 -0.99
CA PHE A 191 1.75 12.27 -0.82
C PHE A 191 2.90 11.66 -1.66
N TYR A 192 2.67 10.52 -2.32
CA TYR A 192 3.69 9.74 -3.00
C TYR A 192 3.41 9.49 -4.49
N ASP A 193 2.29 9.99 -5.03
CA ASP A 193 1.92 9.78 -6.42
C ASP A 193 2.76 10.63 -7.40
N GLY A 194 2.95 10.14 -8.62
CA GLY A 194 3.71 10.85 -9.66
C GLY A 194 5.23 10.87 -9.47
N LEU A 195 5.76 10.20 -8.44
CA LEU A 195 7.21 10.15 -8.16
C LEU A 195 7.95 9.06 -8.95
N GLY A 196 7.23 8.20 -9.66
CA GLY A 196 7.79 7.24 -10.61
C GLY A 196 8.05 5.83 -10.06
N PHE A 197 7.49 5.50 -8.90
CA PHE A 197 7.49 4.14 -8.33
C PHE A 197 6.08 3.58 -8.06
N THR A 198 5.04 4.37 -8.32
CA THR A 198 3.64 3.95 -8.30
C THR A 198 2.98 4.23 -9.66
N ARG A 199 1.90 3.51 -9.96
CA ARG A 199 1.04 3.79 -11.12
C ARG A 199 -0.24 4.45 -10.63
N LYS A 200 -0.49 5.67 -11.09
CA LYS A 200 -1.75 6.38 -10.85
C LYS A 200 -2.48 6.52 -12.19
N PRO A 201 -3.52 5.71 -12.44
CA PRO A 201 -4.31 5.83 -13.65
C PRO A 201 -5.04 7.17 -13.68
N LYS A 202 -5.38 7.65 -14.88
CA LYS A 202 -6.12 8.90 -15.09
C LYS A 202 -7.63 8.69 -15.20
N SER A 203 -8.07 7.44 -15.31
CA SER A 203 -9.49 7.07 -15.41
C SER A 203 -9.76 5.68 -14.85
N LYS A 204 -11.03 5.37 -14.54
CA LYS A 204 -11.47 4.01 -14.17
C LYS A 204 -11.16 2.99 -15.27
N LYS A 205 -11.30 3.38 -16.54
CA LYS A 205 -10.95 2.53 -17.69
C LYS A 205 -9.48 2.12 -17.65
N GLU A 206 -8.58 3.09 -17.53
CA GLU A 206 -7.14 2.84 -17.43
C GLU A 206 -6.79 2.00 -16.19
N TYR A 207 -7.46 2.25 -15.06
CA TYR A 207 -7.32 1.46 -13.84
C TYR A 207 -7.58 -0.03 -14.12
N PHE A 208 -8.74 -0.37 -14.66
CA PHE A 208 -9.08 -1.77 -14.95
C PHE A 208 -8.24 -2.37 -16.09
N GLU A 209 -7.81 -1.59 -17.09
CA GLU A 209 -6.87 -2.05 -18.12
C GLU A 209 -5.51 -2.45 -17.53
N ILE A 210 -5.02 -1.72 -16.52
CA ILE A 210 -3.81 -2.10 -15.80
C ILE A 210 -4.02 -3.40 -15.02
N LEU A 211 -5.18 -3.58 -14.38
CA LEU A 211 -5.49 -4.79 -13.61
C LEU A 211 -5.66 -6.05 -14.48
N LYS A 212 -6.12 -5.89 -15.72
CA LYS A 212 -6.26 -7.02 -16.67
C LYS A 212 -4.94 -7.67 -17.05
N ARG A 213 -3.81 -6.95 -16.95
CA ARG A 213 -2.48 -7.44 -17.37
C ARG A 213 -2.14 -8.78 -16.69
N GLU A 214 -1.53 -9.68 -17.45
CA GLU A 214 -1.21 -11.04 -16.98
C GLU A 214 -0.02 -11.07 -16.02
N SER A 215 0.94 -10.15 -16.19
CA SER A 215 2.14 -10.07 -15.36
C SER A 215 2.38 -8.67 -14.81
N PHE A 216 2.85 -8.64 -13.57
CA PHE A 216 3.22 -7.43 -12.86
C PHE A 216 4.72 -7.46 -12.63
N LYS A 217 5.47 -6.82 -13.54
CA LYS A 217 6.92 -6.69 -13.39
C LYS A 217 7.24 -5.92 -12.11
N HIS A 218 8.13 -6.49 -11.31
CA HIS A 218 8.74 -5.79 -10.18
C HIS A 218 9.42 -4.51 -10.65
N LEU A 219 9.47 -3.54 -9.75
CA LEU A 219 10.12 -2.27 -9.99
C LEU A 219 11.62 -2.48 -10.24
N SER A 220 12.18 -1.70 -11.16
CA SER A 220 13.64 -1.62 -11.30
C SER A 220 14.27 -1.08 -10.02
N SER A 221 15.54 -1.40 -9.76
CA SER A 221 16.27 -0.87 -8.59
C SER A 221 16.22 0.67 -8.52
N LYS A 222 16.22 1.34 -9.68
CA LYS A 222 16.07 2.80 -9.74
C LYS A 222 14.69 3.27 -9.28
N GLN A 223 13.61 2.56 -9.65
CA GLN A 223 12.26 2.90 -9.20
C GLN A 223 12.07 2.58 -7.72
N GLN A 224 12.53 1.42 -7.25
CA GLN A 224 12.49 1.07 -5.83
C GLN A 224 13.24 2.09 -4.96
N LEU A 225 14.42 2.52 -5.40
CA LEU A 225 15.22 3.52 -4.69
C LEU A 225 14.45 4.83 -4.48
N LYS A 226 13.60 5.25 -5.43
CA LYS A 226 12.76 6.45 -5.25
C LYS A 226 11.76 6.32 -4.10
N GLY A 227 11.19 5.13 -3.91
CA GLY A 227 10.33 4.84 -2.76
C GLY A 227 11.11 4.94 -1.44
N LYS A 228 12.34 4.38 -1.41
CA LYS A 228 13.24 4.49 -0.25
C LYS A 228 13.62 5.94 0.06
N VAL A 229 13.97 6.73 -0.97
CA VAL A 229 14.26 8.17 -0.84
C VAL A 229 13.08 8.91 -0.24
N LEU A 230 11.85 8.64 -0.70
CA LEU A 230 10.67 9.31 -0.17
C LEU A 230 10.52 9.04 1.33
N LEU A 231 10.58 7.78 1.74
CA LEU A 231 10.45 7.39 3.15
C LEU A 231 11.57 7.98 4.00
N TYR A 232 12.79 8.01 3.48
CA TYR A 232 13.93 8.66 4.14
C TYR A 232 13.68 10.15 4.38
N VAL A 233 13.21 10.87 3.35
CA VAL A 233 12.88 12.30 3.45
C VAL A 233 11.79 12.53 4.49
N PHE A 234 10.72 11.74 4.46
CA PHE A 234 9.64 11.84 5.46
C PHE A 234 10.12 11.53 6.87
N LYS A 235 10.99 10.52 7.06
CA LYS A 235 11.62 10.24 8.36
C LYS A 235 12.39 11.46 8.87
N LYS A 236 13.19 12.10 8.02
CA LYS A 236 13.99 13.30 8.39
C LYS A 236 13.10 14.51 8.70
N ILE A 237 12.09 14.77 7.87
CA ILE A 237 11.14 15.86 8.15
C ILE A 237 10.43 15.63 9.48
N LEU A 238 9.96 14.41 9.73
CA LEU A 238 9.30 14.09 11.00
C LEU A 238 10.27 14.23 12.17
N SER A 239 11.52 13.74 12.07
CA SER A 239 12.50 13.90 13.17
C SER A 239 12.76 15.36 13.49
N ASP A 240 12.88 16.22 12.48
CA ASP A 240 13.15 17.65 12.69
C ASP A 240 11.93 18.36 13.33
N VAL A 241 10.72 17.99 12.93
CA VAL A 241 9.47 18.49 13.56
C VAL A 241 9.36 18.03 15.01
N PHE A 242 9.63 16.76 15.31
CA PHE A 242 9.57 16.24 16.68
C PHE A 242 10.64 16.89 17.58
N PHE A 243 11.87 17.08 17.09
CA PHE A 243 12.92 17.80 17.83
C PHE A 243 12.55 19.26 18.11
N SER A 244 11.85 19.93 17.19
CA SER A 244 11.38 21.31 17.39
C SER A 244 10.26 21.43 18.43
N TRP A 245 9.49 20.35 18.66
CA TRP A 245 8.41 20.31 19.65
C TRP A 245 8.88 19.89 21.05
N SER A 246 9.92 19.06 21.16
CA SER A 246 10.51 18.65 22.45
C SER A 246 11.49 19.67 23.03
N GLY A 247 11.72 20.78 22.33
CA GLY A 247 12.66 21.85 22.71
C GLY A 247 12.00 23.12 23.26
N ASN A 248 10.69 23.10 23.57
CA ASN A 248 9.96 24.20 24.21
C ASN A 248 9.40 23.75 25.57
#